data_AF-W4M2S1-F1
#
_entry.id   AF-W4M2S1-F1
#
_cell.length_a   1.000
_cell.length_b   1.000
_cell.length_c   1.000
_cell.angle_alpha   90.00
_cell.angle_beta   90.00
_cell.angle_gamma   90.00
#
_symmetry.space_group_name_H-M   'P 1'
#
loop_
_entity.id
_entity.type
_entity.pdbx_description
1 polymer ?
#
loop_
_entity_poly.entity_id
_entity_poly.type
_entity_poly.pdbx_seq_one_letter_code
_entity_poly.pdbx_strand_id
1 'polypeptide(L)'
;MACPPHITGKAFLQRFGVPAQTANAYALTSDAFQGLAKTYGKVGGVDRLATLLKAIRAERPNQTLFLDGGDTWQGSYTSLKTHGADMVEALNALGCDVMTAHWEFT
;
A
#
# COMPACT_ATOMS: atom_id res chain seq x y z
N MET A 1 8.42 12.77 24.57
CA MET A 1 8.84 11.79 23.54
C MET A 1 8.01 12.03 22.30
N ALA A 2 8.57 11.86 21.10
CA ALA A 2 7.78 11.92 19.87
C ALA A 2 6.77 10.76 19.83
N CYS A 3 5.56 11.01 19.30
CA CYS A 3 4.50 10.03 19.12
C CYS A 3 4.23 9.82 17.62
N PRO A 4 3.69 8.66 17.20
CA PRO A 4 3.18 8.52 15.84
C PRO A 4 2.20 9.65 15.50
N PRO A 5 2.23 10.20 14.27
CA PRO A 5 3.03 9.77 13.11
C PRO A 5 4.43 10.43 13.01
N HIS A 6 4.90 11.14 14.04
CA HIS A 6 6.12 11.97 13.99
C HIS A 6 7.42 11.24 14.43
N ILE A 7 7.44 9.91 14.37
CA ILE A 7 8.63 9.10 14.66
C ILE A 7 9.16 8.55 13.34
N THR A 8 10.41 8.85 12.99
CA THR A 8 10.96 8.52 11.68
C THR A 8 12.34 7.87 11.78
N GLY A 9 12.78 7.24 10.68
CA GLY A 9 14.11 6.65 10.56
C GLY A 9 14.48 5.68 11.69
N LYS A 10 15.72 5.77 12.18
CA LYS A 10 16.25 4.88 13.22
C LYS A 10 15.44 4.94 14.52
N ALA A 11 14.85 6.09 14.84
CA ALA A 11 13.97 6.23 15.99
C ALA A 11 12.69 5.40 15.83
N PHE A 12 12.15 5.30 14.60
CA PHE A 12 11.03 4.43 14.29
C PHE A 12 11.43 2.96 14.46
N LEU A 13 12.57 2.54 13.87
CA LEU A 13 13.08 1.17 13.99
C LEU A 13 13.23 0.75 15.45
N GLN A 14 13.85 1.61 16.27
CA GLN A 14 14.04 1.36 17.69
C GLN A 14 12.71 1.33 18.45
N ARG A 15 11.80 2.28 18.19
CA ARG A 15 10.52 2.39 18.91
C ARG A 15 9.63 1.16 18.70
N PHE A 16 9.61 0.63 17.48
CA PHE A 16 8.75 -0.49 17.09
C PHE A 16 9.47 -1.84 17.00
N GLY A 17 10.76 -1.89 17.36
CA GLY A 17 11.55 -3.13 17.34
C GLY A 17 11.73 -3.72 15.95
N VAL A 18 11.76 -2.89 14.90
CA VAL A 18 11.96 -3.34 13.52
C VAL A 18 13.47 -3.49 13.26
N PRO A 19 13.97 -4.70 12.95
CA PRO A 19 15.40 -4.87 12.67
C PRO A 19 15.81 -4.12 11.41
N ALA A 20 16.98 -3.48 11.44
CA ALA A 20 17.56 -2.83 10.28
C ALA A 20 17.84 -3.84 9.15
N GLN A 21 17.92 -3.34 7.91
CA GLN A 21 18.22 -4.14 6.71
C GLN A 21 17.22 -5.27 6.43
N THR A 22 15.96 -5.10 6.83
CA THR A 22 14.86 -6.04 6.55
C THR A 22 13.86 -5.44 5.56
N ALA A 23 12.96 -6.27 5.03
CA ALA A 23 11.83 -5.80 4.21
C ALA A 23 10.94 -4.79 4.96
N ASN A 24 10.75 -4.98 6.28
CA ASN A 24 9.99 -4.04 7.10
C ASN A 24 10.72 -2.71 7.28
N ALA A 25 12.05 -2.71 7.45
CA ALA A 25 12.83 -1.48 7.50
C ALA A 25 12.75 -0.70 6.16
N TYR A 26 12.76 -1.42 5.03
CA TYR A 26 12.57 -0.84 3.70
C TYR A 26 11.18 -0.21 3.52
N ALA A 27 10.12 -0.88 3.98
CA ALA A 27 8.75 -0.43 3.80
C ALA A 27 8.36 0.73 4.73
N LEU A 28 8.93 0.80 5.94
CA LEU A 28 8.43 1.67 7.01
C LEU A 28 9.35 2.87 7.31
N THR A 29 10.55 2.93 6.75
CA THR A 29 11.52 4.01 7.05
C THR A 29 12.33 4.43 5.83
N SER A 30 12.93 5.61 5.89
CA SER A 30 13.87 6.09 4.87
C SER A 30 15.31 5.58 5.06
N ASP A 31 15.61 4.91 6.18
CA ASP A 31 16.95 4.42 6.47
C ASP A 31 17.40 3.35 5.48
N ALA A 32 18.59 3.55 4.90
CA ALA A 32 19.19 2.66 3.91
C ALA A 32 18.31 2.38 2.67
N PHE A 33 17.31 3.22 2.39
CA PHE A 33 16.33 3.01 1.31
C PHE A 33 16.97 2.66 -0.03
N GLN A 34 17.99 3.39 -0.47
CA GLN A 34 18.63 3.14 -1.77
C GLN A 34 19.27 1.75 -1.86
N GLY A 35 19.88 1.27 -0.77
CA GLY A 35 20.47 -0.07 -0.72
C GLY A 35 19.38 -1.14 -0.72
N LEU A 36 18.38 -0.98 0.14
CA LEU A 36 17.29 -1.95 0.29
C LEU A 36 16.37 -2.00 -0.95
N ALA A 37 16.17 -0.89 -1.64
CA ALA A 37 15.44 -0.85 -2.91
C ALA A 37 16.13 -1.67 -4.01
N LYS A 38 17.47 -1.74 -4.01
CA LYS A 38 18.22 -2.62 -4.94
C LYS A 38 18.09 -4.09 -4.56
N THR A 39 17.98 -4.40 -3.26
CA THR A 39 17.84 -5.78 -2.76
C THR A 39 16.41 -6.32 -2.93
N TYR A 40 15.39 -5.55 -2.54
CA TYR A 40 13.99 -5.98 -2.50
C TYR A 40 13.18 -5.55 -3.74
N GLY A 41 13.68 -4.59 -4.51
CA GLY A 41 13.03 -4.13 -5.73
C GLY A 41 11.86 -3.17 -5.49
N LYS A 42 11.05 -3.00 -6.53
CA LYS A 42 9.90 -2.08 -6.55
C LYS A 42 8.77 -2.61 -5.65
N VAL A 43 8.09 -1.70 -4.97
CA VAL A 43 6.90 -1.97 -4.15
C VAL A 43 5.62 -1.51 -4.87
N GLY A 44 4.49 -2.09 -4.51
CA GLY A 44 3.19 -1.77 -5.08
C GLY A 44 2.90 -2.44 -6.43
N GLY A 45 1.91 -1.90 -7.14
CA GLY A 45 1.35 -2.47 -8.38
C GLY A 45 0.06 -3.25 -8.13
N VAL A 46 -0.96 -2.96 -8.94
CA VAL A 46 -2.30 -3.58 -8.85
C VAL A 46 -2.24 -5.09 -9.12
N ASP A 47 -1.34 -5.53 -9.99
CA ASP A 47 -1.08 -6.94 -10.30
C ASP A 47 -0.57 -7.73 -9.08
N ARG A 48 0.36 -7.13 -8.33
CA ARG A 48 0.89 -7.73 -7.10
C ARG A 48 -0.17 -7.74 -6.00
N LEU A 49 -0.97 -6.68 -5.89
CA LEU A 49 -2.11 -6.63 -4.98
C LEU A 49 -3.13 -7.74 -5.29
N ALA A 50 -3.44 -7.97 -6.57
CA ALA A 50 -4.34 -9.06 -6.99
C ALA A 50 -3.83 -10.45 -6.54
N THR A 51 -2.53 -10.67 -6.63
CA THR A 51 -1.90 -11.92 -6.19
C THR A 51 -2.04 -12.11 -4.68
N LEU A 52 -1.79 -11.05 -3.89
CA LEU A 52 -1.95 -11.09 -2.43
C LEU A 52 -3.42 -11.30 -2.03
N LEU A 53 -4.35 -10.58 -2.64
CA LEU A 53 -5.78 -10.75 -2.37
C LEU A 53 -6.25 -12.18 -2.69
N LYS A 54 -5.80 -12.75 -3.80
CA LYS A 54 -6.12 -14.14 -4.16
C LYS A 54 -5.60 -15.13 -3.13
N ALA A 55 -4.36 -14.96 -2.66
CA ALA A 55 -3.77 -15.83 -1.64
C ALA A 55 -4.53 -15.73 -0.31
N ILE A 56 -4.81 -14.51 0.18
CA ILE A 56 -5.51 -14.28 1.45
C ILE A 56 -6.94 -14.86 1.41
N ARG A 57 -7.66 -14.67 0.30
CA ARG A 57 -9.01 -15.23 0.10
C ARG A 57 -9.00 -16.76 0.04
N ALA A 58 -7.98 -17.36 -0.57
CA ALA A 58 -7.84 -18.82 -0.61
C ALA A 58 -7.57 -19.42 0.78
N GLU A 59 -6.81 -18.72 1.63
CA GLU A 59 -6.58 -19.12 3.03
C GLU A 59 -7.82 -18.97 3.91
N ARG A 60 -8.74 -18.04 3.58
CA ARG A 60 -9.91 -17.70 4.39
C ARG A 60 -11.19 -17.57 3.53
N PRO A 61 -11.67 -18.68 2.93
CA PRO A 61 -12.82 -18.62 2.03
C PRO A 61 -14.05 -18.03 2.71
N ASN A 62 -14.69 -17.05 2.07
CA ASN A 62 -15.92 -16.37 2.55
C ASN A 62 -15.77 -15.67 3.92
N GLN A 63 -14.54 -15.36 4.34
CA GLN A 63 -14.23 -14.72 5.64
C GLN A 63 -13.30 -13.52 5.48
N THR A 64 -13.35 -12.84 4.34
CA THR A 64 -12.51 -11.68 4.03
C THR A 64 -13.37 -10.52 3.57
N LEU A 65 -13.04 -9.31 4.01
CA LEU A 65 -13.51 -8.06 3.42
C LEU A 65 -12.30 -7.29 2.88
N PHE A 66 -12.41 -6.80 1.65
CA PHE A 66 -11.45 -5.89 1.05
C PHE A 66 -11.97 -4.45 1.19
N LEU A 67 -11.30 -3.69 2.06
CA LEU A 67 -11.65 -2.32 2.39
C LEU A 67 -10.60 -1.37 1.80
N ASP A 68 -11.05 -0.37 1.04
CA ASP A 68 -10.24 0.73 0.55
C ASP A 68 -10.44 1.99 1.40
N GLY A 69 -9.33 2.58 1.85
CA GLY A 69 -9.31 3.78 2.69
C GLY A 69 -9.52 5.09 1.93
N GLY A 70 -9.60 5.06 0.59
CA GLY A 70 -9.70 6.24 -0.25
C GLY A 70 -8.35 6.75 -0.74
N ASP A 71 -8.37 7.85 -1.49
CA ASP A 71 -7.20 8.37 -2.22
C ASP A 71 -6.65 7.39 -3.27
N THR A 72 -7.55 6.62 -3.89
CA THR A 72 -7.24 5.57 -4.87
C THR A 72 -7.43 6.04 -6.30
N TRP A 73 -8.44 6.88 -6.57
CA TRP A 73 -8.81 7.20 -7.96
C TRP A 73 -7.92 8.25 -8.61
N GLN A 74 -7.04 8.91 -7.87
CA GLN A 74 -6.25 10.03 -8.36
C GLN A 74 -4.74 9.87 -8.10
N GLY A 75 -3.91 10.68 -8.76
CA GLY A 75 -2.46 10.74 -8.50
C GLY A 75 -1.59 9.90 -9.43
N SER A 76 -2.18 9.28 -10.45
CA SER A 76 -1.46 8.55 -11.50
C SER A 76 -1.71 9.16 -12.89
N TYR A 77 -0.77 8.94 -13.81
CA TYR A 77 -0.94 9.40 -15.19
C TYR A 77 -2.14 8.74 -15.89
N THR A 78 -2.37 7.45 -15.65
CA THR A 78 -3.48 6.72 -16.27
C THR A 78 -4.83 7.19 -15.73
N SER A 79 -4.91 7.48 -14.43
CA SER A 79 -6.09 8.12 -13.84
C SER A 79 -6.35 9.48 -14.48
N LEU A 80 -5.32 10.33 -14.62
CA LEU A 80 -5.48 11.63 -15.29
C LEU A 80 -6.01 11.48 -16.73
N LYS A 81 -5.57 10.45 -17.46
CA LYS A 81 -5.99 10.21 -18.84
C LYS A 81 -7.38 9.57 -18.98
N THR A 82 -7.83 8.86 -17.95
CA THR A 82 -9.11 8.15 -17.97
C THR A 82 -10.15 8.78 -17.06
N HIS A 83 -9.84 9.93 -16.45
CA HIS A 83 -10.66 10.58 -15.42
C HIS A 83 -11.00 9.62 -14.26
N GLY A 84 -10.00 8.84 -13.82
CA GLY A 84 -10.12 7.87 -12.73
C GLY A 84 -10.81 6.56 -13.08
N ALA A 85 -11.33 6.39 -14.30
CA ALA A 85 -12.05 5.19 -14.70
C ALA A 85 -11.18 3.91 -14.63
N ASP A 86 -9.88 4.03 -14.91
CA ASP A 86 -8.94 2.90 -14.80
C ASP A 86 -8.87 2.32 -13.38
N MET A 87 -8.87 3.18 -12.37
CA MET A 87 -8.81 2.78 -10.96
C MET A 87 -10.15 2.22 -10.47
N VAL A 88 -11.27 2.73 -10.96
CA VAL A 88 -12.60 2.15 -10.73
C VAL A 88 -12.67 0.73 -11.30
N GLU A 89 -12.24 0.55 -12.56
CA GLU A 89 -12.18 -0.77 -13.20
C GLU A 89 -11.26 -1.73 -12.44
N ALA A 90 -10.10 -1.26 -11.99
CA ALA A 90 -9.18 -2.05 -11.19
C ALA A 90 -9.80 -2.51 -9.86
N LEU A 91 -10.41 -1.60 -9.08
CA LEU A 91 -11.05 -1.96 -7.81
C LEU A 91 -12.23 -2.92 -7.99
N ASN A 92 -13.02 -2.74 -9.06
CA ASN A 92 -14.09 -3.68 -9.41
C ASN A 92 -13.54 -5.07 -9.73
N ALA A 93 -12.46 -5.15 -10.53
CA ALA A 93 -11.82 -6.42 -10.87
C ALA A 93 -11.17 -7.10 -9.65
N LEU A 94 -10.65 -6.32 -8.69
CA LEU A 94 -10.14 -6.84 -7.42
C LEU A 94 -11.26 -7.24 -6.44
N GLY A 95 -12.50 -6.83 -6.70
CA GLY A 95 -13.65 -7.05 -5.82
C GLY A 95 -13.49 -6.31 -4.49
N CYS A 96 -13.33 -4.98 -4.55
CA CYS A 96 -13.38 -4.11 -3.38
C CYS A 96 -14.80 -4.08 -2.80
N ASP A 97 -14.93 -4.33 -1.50
CA ASP A 97 -16.23 -4.42 -0.83
C ASP A 97 -16.73 -3.05 -0.38
N VAL A 98 -15.83 -2.22 0.17
CA VAL A 98 -16.15 -0.88 0.69
C VAL A 98 -14.98 0.06 0.43
N MET A 99 -15.30 1.31 0.10
CA MET A 99 -14.33 2.38 -0.11
C MET A 99 -14.78 3.65 0.61
N THR A 100 -13.86 4.38 1.24
CA THR A 100 -14.05 5.79 1.64
C THR A 100 -13.40 6.73 0.61
N ALA A 101 -13.68 8.04 0.67
CA ALA A 101 -13.25 8.97 -0.36
C ALA A 101 -12.70 10.29 0.20
N HIS A 102 -11.72 10.87 -0.48
CA HIS A 102 -11.16 12.19 -0.23
C HIS A 102 -10.70 12.86 -1.54
N TRP A 103 -9.56 12.46 -2.13
CA TRP A 103 -9.11 13.01 -3.42
C TRP A 103 -9.98 12.60 -4.62
N GLU A 104 -10.89 11.64 -4.46
CA GLU A 104 -11.89 11.26 -5.46
C GLU A 104 -12.79 12.42 -5.91
N PHE A 105 -12.89 13.50 -5.14
CA PHE A 105 -13.78 14.63 -5.40
C PHE A 105 -13.09 15.86 -6.03
N THR A 106 -11.82 15.75 -6.45
CA THR A 106 -11.05 16.85 -7.06
C THR A 106 -10.84 16.64 -8.56
#